data_AF-A0A9W3JJ87-F1
#
_entry.id   AF-A0A9W3JJ87-F1
#
_cell.length_a   1.000
_cell.length_b   1.000
_cell.length_c   1.000
_cell.angle_alpha   90.00
_cell.angle_beta   90.00
_cell.angle_gamma   90.00
#
_symmetry.space_group_name_H-M   'P 1'
#
loop_
_entity.id
_entity.type
_entity.pdbx_description
1 polymer ?
#
loop_
_entity_poly.entity_id
_entity_poly.type
_entity_poly.pdbx_seq_one_letter_code
_entity_poly.pdbx_strand_id
1 'polypeptide(L)'
;MRIPFDTHTIYVTLDNGKIYELKSDYTKVEVPKIQNSSKENPVMVLHKSHFDVAKGYLLNKENPFKIDEEDAKIYHQIGFISLEELNDFIIF
;
A
#
# COMPACT_ATOMS: atom_id res chain seq x y z
N MET A 1 1.64 -9.77 1.79
CA MET A 1 0.46 -8.94 1.48
C MET A 1 -0.21 -9.50 0.25
N ARG A 2 -1.45 -9.97 0.38
CA ARG A 2 -2.22 -10.48 -0.76
C ARG A 2 -3.31 -9.47 -1.10
N ILE A 3 -3.09 -8.69 -2.16
CA ILE A 3 -4.09 -7.76 -2.68
C ILE A 3 -4.96 -8.51 -3.70
N PRO A 4 -6.30 -8.46 -3.61
CA PRO A 4 -7.19 -9.27 -4.42
C PRO A 4 -7.45 -8.66 -5.82
N PHE A 5 -6.40 -8.50 -6.62
CA PHE A 5 -6.49 -7.91 -7.96
C PHE A 5 -7.41 -8.66 -8.93
N ASP A 6 -7.61 -9.98 -8.73
CA ASP A 6 -8.48 -10.80 -9.59
C ASP A 6 -9.98 -10.50 -9.41
N THR A 7 -10.34 -9.85 -8.30
CA THR A 7 -11.74 -9.63 -7.93
C THR A 7 -12.06 -8.17 -7.67
N HIS A 8 -11.07 -7.33 -7.36
CA HIS A 8 -11.27 -5.95 -6.97
C HIS A 8 -10.41 -5.00 -7.81
N THR A 9 -10.98 -3.84 -8.12
CA THR A 9 -10.19 -2.68 -8.55
C THR A 9 -9.60 -2.01 -7.31
N ILE A 10 -8.27 -1.80 -7.33
CA ILE A 10 -7.54 -1.31 -6.16
C ILE A 10 -7.12 0.13 -6.39
N TYR A 11 -7.44 1.02 -5.45
CA TYR A 11 -6.96 2.39 -5.44
C TYR A 11 -6.07 2.65 -4.23
N VAL A 12 -5.16 3.60 -4.37
CA VAL A 12 -4.25 4.06 -3.33
C VAL A 12 -4.36 5.57 -3.21
N THR A 13 -4.41 6.09 -1.99
CA THR A 13 -4.32 7.53 -1.72
C THR A 13 -3.06 7.85 -0.94
N LEU A 14 -2.31 8.86 -1.37
CA LEU A 14 -1.08 9.33 -0.73
C LEU A 14 -1.28 10.70 -0.08
N ASP A 15 -0.27 11.17 0.67
CA ASP A 15 -0.34 12.44 1.43
C ASP A 15 -0.48 13.68 0.55
N ASN A 16 -0.17 13.57 -0.74
CA ASN A 16 -0.35 14.63 -1.73
C ASN A 16 -1.82 14.84 -2.15
N GLY A 17 -2.76 14.10 -1.55
CA GLY A 17 -4.18 14.17 -1.86
C GLY A 17 -4.56 13.56 -3.22
N LYS A 18 -3.60 12.94 -3.92
CA LYS A 18 -3.83 12.30 -5.22
C LYS A 18 -4.28 10.86 -5.04
N ILE A 19 -5.03 10.40 -6.04
CA ILE A 19 -5.58 9.05 -6.12
C ILE A 19 -4.86 8.33 -7.24
N TYR A 20 -4.48 7.08 -6.99
CA TYR A 20 -3.85 6.22 -7.96
C TYR A 20 -4.61 4.90 -8.06
N GLU A 21 -4.79 4.38 -9.26
CA GLU A 21 -5.20 2.99 -9.47
C GLU A 21 -3.96 2.09 -9.43
N LEU A 22 -3.99 1.05 -8.59
CA LEU A 22 -2.91 0.11 -8.42
C LEU A 22 -3.12 -1.10 -9.33
N LYS A 23 -2.10 -1.46 -10.10
CA LYS A 23 -2.07 -2.63 -10.98
C LYS A 23 -1.48 -3.84 -10.25
N SER A 24 -1.69 -5.03 -10.82
CA SER A 24 -1.27 -6.29 -10.21
C SER A 24 0.24 -6.48 -10.10
N ASP A 25 1.02 -5.71 -10.87
CA ASP A 25 2.48 -5.59 -10.75
C ASP A 25 2.92 -4.52 -9.74
N TYR A 26 1.99 -3.98 -8.96
CA TYR A 26 2.15 -2.89 -8.00
C TYR A 26 2.61 -1.55 -8.60
N THR A 27 2.56 -1.40 -9.92
CA THR A 27 2.64 -0.08 -10.55
C THR A 27 1.34 0.68 -10.32
N LYS A 28 1.40 2.01 -10.37
CA LYS A 28 0.26 2.87 -10.06
C LYS A 28 0.10 3.98 -11.09
N VAL A 29 -1.15 4.27 -11.45
CA VAL A 29 -1.51 5.30 -12.44
C VAL A 29 -2.39 6.33 -11.76
N GLU A 30 -2.02 7.62 -11.87
CA GLU A 30 -2.82 8.71 -11.30
C GLU A 30 -4.19 8.78 -11.98
N VAL A 31 -5.25 8.89 -11.18
CA VAL A 31 -6.63 8.98 -11.66
C VAL A 31 -7.34 10.17 -11.01
N PRO A 32 -8.31 10.80 -11.70
CA PRO A 32 -9.00 11.97 -11.15
C PRO A 32 -9.99 11.62 -10.03
N LYS A 33 -10.47 10.37 -9.96
CA LYS A 33 -11.43 9.90 -8.95
C LYS A 33 -11.45 8.38 -8.83
N ILE A 34 -11.91 7.89 -7.68
CA ILE A 34 -12.26 6.48 -7.46
C ILE A 34 -13.56 6.17 -8.22
N GLN A 35 -13.60 5.04 -8.93
CA GLN A 35 -14.81 4.58 -9.60
C GLN A 35 -15.86 4.07 -8.61
N ASN A 36 -17.14 4.11 -8.98
CA ASN A 36 -18.21 3.60 -8.12
C ASN A 36 -18.07 2.09 -7.95
N SER A 37 -18.05 1.63 -6.71
CA SER A 37 -18.04 0.20 -6.38
C SER A 37 -19.37 -0.44 -6.79
N SER A 38 -19.32 -1.61 -7.42
CA SER A 38 -20.50 -2.44 -7.70
C SER A 38 -20.27 -3.88 -7.24
N LYS A 39 -21.30 -4.72 -7.33
CA LYS A 39 -21.16 -6.15 -7.00
C LYS A 39 -20.25 -6.88 -7.98
N GLU A 40 -20.28 -6.48 -9.25
CA GLU A 40 -19.51 -7.05 -10.35
C GLU A 40 -18.10 -6.49 -10.42
N ASN A 41 -17.90 -5.24 -9.97
CA ASN A 41 -16.61 -4.57 -9.91
C ASN A 41 -16.44 -3.94 -8.52
N PRO A 42 -16.16 -4.74 -7.49
CA PRO A 42 -15.95 -4.21 -6.16
C PRO A 42 -14.65 -3.42 -6.10
N VAL A 43 -14.67 -2.33 -5.35
CA VAL A 43 -13.53 -1.41 -5.20
C VAL A 43 -12.95 -1.53 -3.80
N MET A 44 -11.62 -1.60 -3.73
CA MET A 44 -10.85 -1.50 -2.49
C MET A 44 -9.95 -0.26 -2.54
N VAL A 45 -9.89 0.49 -1.44
CA VAL A 45 -9.07 1.70 -1.34
C VAL A 45 -8.10 1.55 -0.18
N LEU A 46 -6.80 1.69 -0.47
CA LEU A 46 -5.72 1.67 0.49
C LEU A 46 -5.28 3.11 0.77
N HIS A 47 -5.49 3.56 2.01
CA HIS A 47 -5.10 4.91 2.42
C HIS A 47 -3.75 4.89 3.13
N LYS A 48 -2.80 5.69 2.65
CA LYS A 48 -1.49 5.84 3.31
C LYS A 48 -1.63 6.28 4.77
N SER A 49 -2.56 7.20 5.05
CA SER A 49 -2.82 7.68 6.41
C SER A 49 -3.21 6.56 7.38
N HIS A 50 -3.97 5.55 6.93
CA HIS A 50 -4.29 4.38 7.77
C HIS A 50 -3.07 3.50 8.00
N PHE A 51 -2.21 3.36 6.99
CA PHE A 51 -0.96 2.63 7.14
C PHE A 51 -0.01 3.34 8.13
N ASP A 52 0.12 4.66 8.05
CA ASP A 52 1.02 5.44 8.91
C ASP A 52 0.69 5.28 10.41
N VAL A 53 -0.59 5.09 10.77
CA VAL A 53 -1.00 4.82 12.16
C VAL A 53 -0.40 3.51 12.68
N ALA A 54 -0.30 2.48 11.84
CA ALA A 54 0.24 1.17 12.21
C ALA A 54 1.73 1.01 11.88
N LYS A 55 2.30 1.92 11.07
CA LYS A 55 3.65 1.80 10.48
C LYS A 55 4.74 1.58 11.52
N GLY A 56 4.73 2.32 12.62
CA GLY A 56 5.72 2.16 13.69
C GLY A 56 5.71 0.77 14.33
N TYR A 57 4.56 0.09 14.36
CA TYR A 57 4.45 -1.28 14.84
C TYR A 57 4.88 -2.27 13.74
N LEU A 58 4.42 -2.07 12.51
CA LEU A 58 4.69 -2.96 11.38
C LEU A 58 6.16 -2.99 10.95
N LEU A 59 6.88 -1.87 11.10
CA LEU A 59 8.31 -1.75 10.76
C LEU A 59 9.24 -1.93 11.97
N ASN A 60 8.71 -2.24 13.15
CA ASN A 60 9.55 -2.56 14.29
C ASN A 60 10.13 -3.98 14.16
N LYS A 61 11.45 -4.10 14.04
CA LYS A 61 12.16 -5.38 13.87
C LYS A 61 11.95 -6.36 15.03
N GLU A 62 11.80 -5.84 16.24
CA GLU A 62 11.59 -6.64 17.45
C GLU A 62 10.15 -7.15 17.56
N ASN A 63 9.23 -6.59 16.79
CA ASN A 63 7.84 -7.00 16.81
C ASN A 63 7.67 -8.38 16.15
N PRO A 64 7.06 -9.37 16.84
CA PRO A 64 6.75 -10.66 16.23
C PRO A 64 5.70 -10.59 15.12
N PHE A 65 4.91 -9.51 15.08
CA PHE A 65 3.87 -9.26 14.06
C PHE A 65 4.30 -8.20 13.03
N LYS A 66 5.61 -7.95 12.89
CA LYS A 66 6.12 -7.11 11.80
C LYS A 66 5.75 -7.68 10.44
N ILE A 67 5.71 -6.81 9.44
CA ILE A 67 5.59 -7.26 8.04
C ILE A 67 6.87 -8.00 7.62
N ASP A 68 6.79 -8.78 6.55
CA ASP A 68 7.99 -9.36 5.94
C ASP A 68 8.68 -8.37 4.98
N GLU A 69 9.88 -8.74 4.52
CA GLU A 69 10.68 -7.91 3.62
C GLU A 69 9.99 -7.67 2.26
N GLU A 70 9.27 -8.67 1.76
CA GLU A 70 8.55 -8.56 0.49
C GLU A 70 7.42 -7.52 0.59
N ASP A 71 6.69 -7.55 1.71
CA ASP A 71 5.65 -6.57 2.02
C ASP A 71 6.21 -5.18 2.19
N ALA A 72 7.34 -5.03 2.88
CA ALA A 72 8.01 -3.74 3.00
C ALA A 72 8.39 -3.16 1.63
N LYS A 73 8.92 -3.99 0.72
CA LYS A 73 9.23 -3.58 -0.67
C LYS A 73 7.99 -3.19 -1.45
N ILE A 74 6.89 -3.93 -1.31
CA ILE A 74 5.60 -3.58 -1.94
C ILE A 74 5.09 -2.25 -1.41
N TYR A 75 5.06 -2.07 -0.09
CA TYR A 75 4.62 -0.82 0.53
C TYR A 75 5.50 0.37 0.13
N HIS A 76 6.80 0.15 -0.07
CA HIS A 76 7.68 1.16 -0.67
C HIS A 76 7.28 1.48 -2.12
N GLN A 77 7.11 0.47 -2.97
CA GLN A 77 6.75 0.63 -4.38
C GLN A 77 5.43 1.41 -4.56
N ILE A 78 4.43 1.13 -3.72
CA ILE A 78 3.14 1.85 -3.77
C ILE A 78 3.20 3.25 -3.14
N GLY A 79 4.26 3.56 -2.37
CA GLY A 79 4.54 4.89 -1.83
C GLY A 79 4.12 5.09 -0.37
N PHE A 80 3.93 4.02 0.39
CA PHE A 80 3.57 4.06 1.81
C PHE A 80 4.79 4.12 2.73
N ILE A 81 5.92 3.55 2.29
CA ILE A 81 7.19 3.54 3.00
C ILE A 81 8.22 4.31 2.17
N SER A 82 8.99 5.19 2.82
CA SER A 82 10.10 5.90 2.18
C SER A 82 11.28 4.95 1.91
N LEU A 83 12.22 5.36 1.05
CA LEU A 83 13.43 4.55 0.83
C LEU A 83 14.26 4.43 2.11
N GLU A 84 14.30 5.49 2.93
CA GLU A 84 14.99 5.51 4.23
C GLU A 84 14.36 4.50 5.20
N GLU A 85 13.04 4.55 5.37
CA GLU A 85 12.30 3.62 6.24
C GLU A 85 12.46 2.16 5.78
N LEU A 86 12.49 1.91 4.47
CA LEU A 86 12.73 0.57 3.91
C LEU A 86 14.14 0.08 4.22
N ASN A 87 15.15 0.92 4.00
CA ASN A 87 16.54 0.57 4.28
C ASN A 87 16.75 0.30 5.78
N ASP A 88 16.19 1.16 6.63
CA ASP A 88 16.22 0.98 8.07
C ASP A 88 15.54 -0.31 8.50
N PHE A 89 14.51 -0.77 7.78
CA PHE A 89 13.83 -2.04 8.06
C PHE A 89 14.63 -3.27 7.61
N ILE A 90 15.20 -3.25 6.40
CA ILE A 90 15.83 -4.42 5.76
C ILE A 90 17.30 -4.58 6.16
N ILE A 91 18.02 -3.47 6.26
CA ILE A 91 19.46 -3.47 6.52
C ILE A 91 19.60 -3.29 8.04
N PHE A 92 20.25 -4.26 8.70
CA PHE A 92 20.51 -4.40 10.17
C PHE A 92 19.53 -5.23 10.98
#